data_AF-A0A158M813-F1
#
_entry.id   AF-A0A158M813-F1
#
_cell.length_a   1.000
_cell.length_b   1.000
_cell.length_c   1.000
_cell.angle_alpha   90.00
_cell.angle_beta   90.00
_cell.angle_gamma   90.00
#
_symmetry.space_group_name_H-M   'P 1'
#
loop_
_entity.id
_entity.type
_entity.pdbx_description
1 polymer ?
#
loop_
_entity_poly.entity_id
_entity_poly.type
_entity_poly.pdbx_seq_one_letter_code
_entity_poly.pdbx_strand_id
1 'polypeptide(L)'
;MKKWLAYGSLVGVALVIVAGSLAYWLGTREQAMPPAVRADSATLIERGRYLAQVGNCAGCHTARDGQPYAGGRPIATPFGTLYGPNITPDVQTGIGNWSAEDFWRALHEGKGPGGRLLYPAFPYTEYTRMPREDVDALFAYFRTLPAVRQASRAPELDWPYDQRALLAGWRALNFRAGELQPDPTQSIQWNRGRYLVQGPGHCAACHAPPLNSDALRGLGTWSAEDIATLLRHGTAAPSVATGPMAEVVRGSTQHLTESDAQAIGLYLKSLPPAVTLPASKLAPAPAVLRQGERLYVQQCASCHQDNGRGHGQAWPALAMNSSVTAASALNVIHMVLDGGFAPATSANPRPHGMPPFGPFMDDNDIAAVVTYIRSSWGNNAGAVTPLEVKRARQDPRP
;
A
#
# COMPACT_ATOMS: atom_id res chain seq x y z
N MET A 1 31.13 -46.01 -17.94
CA MET A 1 29.85 -45.26 -17.91
C MET A 1 29.31 -45.04 -16.49
N LYS A 2 29.06 -46.07 -15.65
CA LYS A 2 28.56 -45.90 -14.26
C LYS A 2 29.38 -44.97 -13.35
N LYS A 3 30.73 -45.03 -13.40
CA LYS A 3 31.60 -44.15 -12.60
C LYS A 3 31.48 -42.67 -12.99
N TRP A 4 31.33 -42.37 -14.28
CA TRP A 4 31.20 -41.00 -14.80
C TRP A 4 29.84 -40.36 -14.45
N LEU A 5 28.77 -41.15 -14.44
CA LEU A 5 27.46 -40.72 -13.93
C LEU A 5 27.50 -40.46 -12.41
N ALA A 6 28.22 -41.28 -11.64
CA ALA A 6 28.41 -41.06 -10.21
C ALA A 6 29.25 -39.80 -9.92
N TYR A 7 30.35 -39.57 -10.66
CA TYR A 7 31.14 -38.34 -10.54
C TYR A 7 30.36 -37.09 -10.96
N GLY A 8 29.58 -37.16 -12.05
CA GLY A 8 28.69 -36.07 -12.45
C GLY A 8 27.62 -35.75 -11.41
N SER A 9 27.05 -36.79 -10.77
CA SER A 9 26.09 -36.62 -9.67
C SER A 9 26.74 -36.02 -8.42
N LEU A 10 27.96 -36.42 -8.06
CA LEU A 10 28.68 -35.87 -6.90
C LEU A 10 29.08 -34.41 -7.11
N VAL A 11 29.55 -34.05 -8.32
CA VAL A 11 29.85 -32.66 -8.68
C VAL A 11 28.57 -31.82 -8.68
N GLY A 12 27.46 -32.34 -9.21
CA GLY A 12 26.17 -31.67 -9.17
C GLY A 12 25.68 -31.39 -7.73
N VAL A 13 25.76 -32.38 -6.84
CA VAL A 13 25.39 -32.23 -5.43
C VAL A 13 26.30 -31.22 -4.73
N ALA A 14 27.61 -31.28 -4.96
CA ALA A 14 28.56 -30.34 -4.38
C ALA A 14 28.27 -28.89 -4.82
N LEU A 15 27.96 -28.67 -6.10
CA LEU A 15 27.59 -27.35 -6.62
C LEU A 15 26.30 -26.83 -5.98
N VAL A 16 25.30 -27.69 -5.79
CA VAL A 16 24.04 -27.32 -5.10
C VAL A 16 24.31 -26.95 -3.63
N ILE A 17 25.15 -27.71 -2.93
CA ILE A 17 25.52 -27.39 -1.53
C ILE A 17 26.26 -26.06 -1.44
N VAL A 18 27.23 -25.82 -2.34
CA VAL A 18 27.99 -24.57 -2.37
C VAL A 18 27.07 -23.39 -2.70
N ALA A 19 26.20 -23.52 -3.71
CA ALA A 19 25.24 -22.49 -4.07
C ALA A 19 24.24 -22.21 -2.93
N GLY A 20 23.74 -23.26 -2.27
CA GLY A 20 22.85 -23.14 -1.12
C GLY A 20 23.53 -22.49 0.09
N SER A 21 24.78 -22.85 0.37
CA SER A 21 25.57 -22.24 1.46
C SER A 21 25.90 -20.78 1.18
N LEU A 22 26.24 -20.44 -0.07
CA LEU A 22 26.46 -19.06 -0.50
C LEU A 22 25.17 -18.22 -0.40
N ALA A 23 24.05 -18.75 -0.88
CA ALA A 23 22.75 -18.10 -0.77
C ALA A 23 22.34 -17.91 0.69
N TYR A 24 22.57 -18.91 1.54
CA TYR A 24 22.33 -18.80 2.98
C TYR A 24 23.19 -17.70 3.59
N TRP A 25 24.51 -17.73 3.36
CA TRP A 25 25.44 -16.71 3.87
C TRP A 25 25.08 -15.29 3.38
N LEU A 26 24.79 -15.11 2.09
CA LEU A 26 24.36 -13.84 1.53
C LEU A 26 23.02 -13.36 2.13
N GLY A 27 22.12 -14.29 2.42
CA GLY A 27 20.82 -14.01 3.01
C GLY A 27 20.86 -13.68 4.50
N THR A 28 21.81 -14.25 5.24
CA THR A 28 21.90 -14.10 6.71
C THR A 28 23.01 -13.16 7.16
N ARG A 29 23.92 -12.72 6.29
CA ARG A 29 24.97 -11.75 6.66
C ARG A 29 24.38 -10.49 7.29
N GLU A 30 25.07 -9.99 8.30
CA GLU A 30 24.75 -8.74 8.99
C GLU A 30 25.51 -7.58 8.35
N GLN A 31 24.99 -6.37 8.50
CA GLN A 31 25.65 -5.16 8.07
C GLN A 31 26.25 -4.42 9.24
N ALA A 32 27.24 -3.58 8.94
CA ALA A 32 27.75 -2.64 9.90
C ALA A 32 26.61 -1.70 10.32
N MET A 33 26.26 -1.76 11.59
CA MET A 33 25.21 -0.93 12.16
C MET A 33 25.77 0.48 12.43
N PRO A 34 25.12 1.54 11.93
CA PRO A 34 25.50 2.91 12.27
C PRO A 34 25.38 3.17 13.77
N PRO A 35 26.18 4.06 14.37
CA PRO A 35 26.06 4.40 15.79
C PRO A 35 24.69 5.03 16.08
N ALA A 36 24.16 4.78 17.28
CA ALA A 36 22.93 5.40 17.73
C ALA A 36 23.08 6.93 17.81
N VAL A 37 22.04 7.65 17.37
CA VAL A 37 22.06 9.11 17.38
C VAL A 37 21.58 9.63 18.73
N ARG A 38 22.33 10.57 19.32
CA ARG A 38 21.92 11.27 20.54
C ARG A 38 21.06 12.47 20.18
N ALA A 39 19.80 12.45 20.57
CA ALA A 39 18.87 13.57 20.48
C ALA A 39 18.19 13.80 21.84
N ASP A 40 17.61 14.98 22.04
CA ASP A 40 16.70 15.22 23.16
C ASP A 40 15.53 14.21 23.13
N SER A 41 15.22 13.64 24.29
CA SER A 41 14.27 12.53 24.40
C SER A 41 12.85 12.90 23.95
N ALA A 42 12.39 14.11 24.24
CA ALA A 42 11.03 14.54 23.86
C ALA A 42 10.93 14.77 22.35
N THR A 43 11.93 15.41 21.76
CA THR A 43 12.00 15.64 20.30
C THR A 43 12.06 14.31 19.54
N LEU A 44 12.83 13.35 20.07
CA LEU A 44 12.96 12.01 19.48
C LEU A 44 11.64 11.23 19.52
N ILE A 45 10.94 11.25 20.65
CA ILE A 45 9.63 10.59 20.82
C ILE A 45 8.59 11.19 19.87
N GLU A 46 8.54 12.52 19.75
CA GLU A 46 7.58 13.18 18.86
C GLU A 46 7.83 12.87 17.39
N ARG A 47 9.11 12.83 16.98
CA ARG A 47 9.48 12.38 15.63
C ARG A 47 9.09 10.92 15.39
N GLY A 48 9.29 10.05 16.37
CA GLY A 48 8.86 8.66 16.32
C GLY A 48 7.35 8.51 16.19
N ARG A 49 6.58 9.29 16.95
CA ARG A 49 5.11 9.34 16.87
C ARG A 49 4.66 9.72 15.47
N TYR A 50 5.27 10.77 14.90
CA TYR A 50 4.98 11.22 13.53
C TYR A 50 5.27 10.12 12.50
N LEU A 51 6.45 9.51 12.56
CA LEU A 51 6.85 8.44 11.63
C LEU A 51 5.96 7.19 11.76
N ALA A 52 5.55 6.83 12.97
CA ALA A 52 4.65 5.70 13.20
C ALA A 52 3.26 5.93 12.58
N GLN A 53 2.78 7.18 12.62
CA GLN A 53 1.52 7.58 11.99
C GLN A 53 1.66 7.56 10.47
N VAL A 54 2.61 8.31 9.89
CA VAL A 54 2.73 8.44 8.43
C VAL A 54 3.22 7.16 7.75
N GLY A 55 3.93 6.29 8.47
CA GLY A 55 4.26 4.93 8.04
C GLY A 55 3.14 3.90 8.23
N ASN A 56 2.00 4.32 8.80
CA ASN A 56 0.83 3.48 9.07
C ASN A 56 1.11 2.22 9.89
N CYS A 57 2.01 2.28 10.88
CA CYS A 57 2.39 1.09 11.67
C CYS A 57 1.17 0.46 12.36
N ALA A 58 0.23 1.28 12.83
CA ALA A 58 -1.01 0.82 13.45
C ALA A 58 -1.87 -0.02 12.50
N GLY A 59 -1.82 0.21 11.19
CA GLY A 59 -2.61 -0.52 10.20
C GLY A 59 -2.32 -2.02 10.19
N CYS A 60 -1.07 -2.42 10.43
CA CYS A 60 -0.68 -3.83 10.56
C CYS A 60 -0.63 -4.29 12.03
N HIS A 61 -0.31 -3.40 12.96
CA HIS A 61 -0.11 -3.77 14.36
C HIS A 61 -1.35 -3.57 15.25
N THR A 62 -2.53 -3.33 14.68
CA THR A 62 -3.78 -3.17 15.44
C THR A 62 -4.91 -3.98 14.80
N ALA A 63 -5.50 -4.91 15.54
CA ALA A 63 -6.71 -5.60 15.11
C ALA A 63 -7.91 -4.62 15.07
N ARG A 64 -8.95 -4.94 14.28
CA ARG A 64 -10.12 -4.05 14.06
C ARG A 64 -10.77 -3.55 15.35
N ASP A 65 -10.86 -4.41 16.35
CA ASP A 65 -11.41 -4.12 17.68
C ASP A 65 -10.35 -4.33 18.78
N GLY A 66 -9.07 -4.25 18.41
CA GLY A 66 -7.93 -4.48 19.30
C GLY A 66 -7.39 -3.22 19.94
N GLN A 67 -6.54 -3.40 20.96
CA GLN A 67 -5.78 -2.29 21.53
C GLN A 67 -4.72 -1.81 20.52
N PRO A 68 -4.48 -0.49 20.42
CA PRO A 68 -3.47 0.07 19.52
C PRO A 68 -2.12 -0.63 19.66
N TYR A 69 -1.53 -1.03 18.53
CA TYR A 69 -0.20 -1.66 18.45
C TYR A 69 -0.06 -3.04 19.13
N ALA A 70 -1.13 -3.62 19.67
CA ALA A 70 -1.11 -4.92 20.34
C ALA A 70 -1.12 -6.14 19.38
N GLY A 71 -1.06 -5.90 18.07
CA GLY A 71 -1.04 -6.91 17.03
C GLY A 71 -2.41 -7.52 16.73
N GLY A 72 -2.39 -8.62 15.98
CA GLY A 72 -3.57 -9.44 15.67
C GLY A 72 -4.30 -9.10 14.38
N ARG A 73 -3.87 -8.08 13.62
CA ARG A 73 -4.43 -7.80 12.29
C ARG A 73 -4.10 -8.95 11.33
N PRO A 74 -5.09 -9.61 10.70
CA PRO A 74 -4.83 -10.56 9.63
C PRO A 74 -4.41 -9.84 8.36
N ILE A 75 -3.39 -10.38 7.70
CA ILE A 75 -2.87 -9.94 6.41
C ILE A 75 -2.94 -11.16 5.50
N ALA A 76 -4.02 -11.24 4.72
CA ALA A 76 -4.21 -12.32 3.76
C ALA A 76 -3.22 -12.16 2.60
N THR A 77 -2.58 -13.27 2.23
CA THR A 77 -1.69 -13.35 1.07
C THR A 77 -2.06 -14.57 0.23
N PRO A 78 -1.61 -14.66 -1.03
CA PRO A 78 -1.77 -15.88 -1.83
C PRO A 78 -1.11 -17.14 -1.24
N PHE A 79 -0.31 -17.00 -0.17
CA PHE A 79 0.48 -18.07 0.44
C PHE A 79 0.01 -18.41 1.87
N GLY A 80 -1.16 -17.90 2.26
CA GLY A 80 -1.70 -18.02 3.62
C GLY A 80 -1.82 -16.66 4.32
N THR A 81 -2.07 -16.70 5.63
CA THR A 81 -2.36 -15.51 6.44
C THR A 81 -1.22 -15.19 7.40
N LEU A 82 -0.76 -13.95 7.36
CA LEU A 82 0.15 -13.38 8.34
C LEU A 82 -0.62 -12.55 9.36
N TYR A 83 -0.07 -12.43 10.57
CA TYR A 83 -0.66 -11.62 11.62
C TYR A 83 0.36 -10.61 12.12
N GLY A 84 -0.04 -9.34 12.22
CA GLY A 84 0.82 -8.32 12.80
C GLY A 84 1.15 -8.63 14.27
N PRO A 85 2.43 -8.60 14.69
CA PRO A 85 2.79 -8.89 16.07
C PRO A 85 2.47 -7.72 17.01
N ASN A 86 2.44 -7.99 18.31
CA ASN A 86 2.37 -6.96 19.34
C ASN A 86 3.69 -6.20 19.41
N ILE A 87 3.65 -4.87 19.25
CA ILE A 87 4.82 -3.97 19.33
C ILE A 87 4.71 -2.96 20.47
N THR A 88 3.81 -3.19 21.43
CA THR A 88 3.78 -2.45 22.69
C THR A 88 4.99 -2.80 23.56
N PRO A 89 5.34 -2.00 24.59
CA PRO A 89 6.50 -2.28 25.44
C PRO A 89 6.26 -3.40 26.47
N ASP A 90 5.23 -4.23 26.30
CA ASP A 90 5.02 -5.40 27.14
C ASP A 90 6.22 -6.36 27.04
N VAL A 91 6.76 -6.76 28.19
CA VAL A 91 8.00 -7.54 28.30
C VAL A 91 7.83 -9.01 27.96
N GLN A 92 6.61 -9.54 27.90
CA GLN A 92 6.37 -10.95 27.64
C GLN A 92 5.92 -11.22 26.21
N THR A 93 5.08 -10.33 25.68
CA THR A 93 4.34 -10.54 24.44
C THR A 93 4.61 -9.47 23.39
N GLY A 94 5.16 -8.32 23.79
CA GLY A 94 5.54 -7.22 22.93
C GLY A 94 7.05 -7.08 22.74
N ILE A 95 7.52 -5.86 22.47
CA ILE A 95 8.93 -5.52 22.26
C ILE A 95 9.61 -5.04 23.55
N GLY A 96 9.04 -5.35 24.72
CA GLY A 96 9.51 -4.87 26.03
C GLY A 96 10.97 -5.21 26.35
N ASN A 97 11.47 -6.34 25.85
CA ASN A 97 12.86 -6.79 26.05
C ASN A 97 13.78 -6.54 24.85
N TRP A 98 13.28 -5.89 23.79
CA TRP A 98 14.11 -5.60 22.62
C TRP A 98 15.04 -4.43 22.92
N SER A 99 16.26 -4.48 22.40
CA SER A 99 17.13 -3.30 22.38
C SER A 99 16.85 -2.41 21.17
N ALA A 100 17.40 -1.20 21.14
CA ALA A 100 17.33 -0.33 19.97
C ALA A 100 17.98 -1.00 18.74
N GLU A 101 19.03 -1.78 18.96
CA GLU A 101 19.74 -2.56 17.94
C GLU A 101 18.89 -3.72 17.40
N ASP A 102 18.13 -4.42 18.25
CA ASP A 102 17.17 -5.42 17.81
C ASP A 102 16.09 -4.80 16.92
N PHE A 103 15.56 -3.65 17.34
CA PHE A 103 14.57 -2.92 16.57
C PHE A 103 15.13 -2.44 15.22
N TRP A 104 16.36 -1.91 15.23
CA TRP A 104 17.05 -1.51 14.01
C TRP A 104 17.27 -2.67 13.06
N ARG A 105 17.77 -3.82 13.54
CA ARG A 105 17.93 -5.03 12.72
C ARG A 105 16.61 -5.54 12.16
N ALA A 106 15.51 -5.40 12.89
CA ALA A 106 14.21 -5.76 12.37
C ALA A 106 13.86 -4.91 11.15
N LEU A 107 13.90 -3.57 11.27
CA LEU A 107 13.52 -2.66 10.19
C LEU A 107 14.54 -2.66 9.04
N HIS A 108 15.84 -2.64 9.34
CA HIS A 108 16.87 -2.54 8.32
C HIS A 108 17.26 -3.85 7.70
N GLU A 109 17.22 -4.95 8.47
CA GLU A 109 17.70 -6.23 8.00
C GLU A 109 16.62 -7.29 7.97
N GLY A 110 15.38 -7.05 8.41
CA GLY A 110 14.37 -8.09 8.48
C GLY A 110 14.77 -9.23 9.43
N LYS A 111 15.45 -8.91 10.54
CA LYS A 111 15.88 -9.89 11.55
C LYS A 111 15.36 -9.50 12.92
N GLY A 112 14.59 -10.38 13.55
CA GLY A 112 14.22 -10.23 14.95
C GLY A 112 15.33 -10.64 15.92
N PRO A 113 15.09 -10.56 17.24
CA PRO A 113 16.01 -11.03 18.27
C PRO A 113 16.49 -12.46 18.00
N GLY A 114 17.78 -12.71 18.24
CA GLY A 114 18.41 -14.00 17.95
C GLY A 114 18.63 -14.29 16.46
N GLY A 115 18.54 -13.28 15.59
CA GLY A 115 18.82 -13.43 14.15
C GLY A 115 17.69 -14.07 13.34
N ARG A 116 16.50 -14.24 13.93
CA ARG A 116 15.36 -14.86 13.27
C ARG A 116 14.89 -14.03 12.08
N LEU A 117 14.99 -14.58 10.86
CA LEU A 117 14.55 -13.93 9.62
C LEU A 117 13.04 -13.67 9.65
N LEU A 118 12.64 -12.43 9.38
CA LEU A 118 11.25 -11.98 9.28
C LEU A 118 10.71 -12.18 7.86
N TYR A 119 9.40 -12.39 7.72
CA TYR A 119 8.75 -12.47 6.42
C TYR A 119 8.71 -11.09 5.76
N PRO A 120 8.89 -10.98 4.43
CA PRO A 120 8.96 -9.70 3.72
C PRO A 120 7.63 -8.93 3.67
N ALA A 121 6.52 -9.54 4.12
CA ALA A 121 5.30 -8.79 4.42
C ALA A 121 5.52 -7.75 5.54
N PHE A 122 6.52 -7.96 6.39
CA PHE A 122 7.14 -6.88 7.14
C PHE A 122 8.13 -6.18 6.20
N PRO A 123 7.87 -4.94 5.77
CA PRO A 123 8.50 -4.31 4.60
C PRO A 123 9.90 -3.75 4.92
N TYR A 124 10.77 -4.59 5.44
CA TYR A 124 12.16 -4.24 5.73
C TYR A 124 12.98 -3.93 4.47
N THR A 125 12.50 -4.35 3.29
CA THR A 125 13.04 -3.98 1.97
C THR A 125 12.90 -2.48 1.68
N GLU A 126 11.94 -1.83 2.31
CA GLU A 126 11.67 -0.40 2.22
C GLU A 126 12.25 0.32 3.44
N TYR A 127 11.99 -0.19 4.64
CA TYR A 127 12.48 0.42 5.88
C TYR A 127 14.00 0.48 5.99
N THR A 128 14.76 -0.38 5.29
CA THR A 128 16.23 -0.28 5.21
C THR A 128 16.73 1.06 4.68
N ARG A 129 15.87 1.81 3.97
CA ARG A 129 16.14 3.15 3.45
C ARG A 129 16.01 4.25 4.51
N MET A 130 15.46 3.94 5.69
CA MET A 130 15.29 4.91 6.77
C MET A 130 16.62 5.22 7.43
N PRO A 131 16.90 6.47 7.79
CA PRO A 131 18.12 6.80 8.53
C PRO A 131 18.04 6.23 9.95
N ARG A 132 19.19 5.85 10.52
CA ARG A 132 19.29 5.32 11.89
C ARG A 132 18.51 6.13 12.92
N GLU A 133 18.59 7.46 12.86
CA GLU A 133 17.89 8.38 13.76
C GLU A 133 16.35 8.22 13.76
N ASP A 134 15.76 7.89 12.61
CA ASP A 134 14.31 7.73 12.46
C ASP A 134 13.83 6.40 13.02
N VAL A 135 14.68 5.38 12.93
CA VAL A 135 14.42 4.06 13.51
C VAL A 135 14.57 4.09 15.03
N ASP A 136 15.58 4.79 15.55
CA ASP A 136 15.72 5.06 16.98
C ASP A 136 14.54 5.90 17.51
N ALA A 137 14.05 6.87 16.72
CA ALA A 137 12.86 7.67 17.05
C ALA A 137 11.60 6.82 17.18
N LEU A 138 11.34 5.96 16.19
CA LEU A 138 10.24 5.00 16.23
C LEU A 138 10.32 4.12 17.47
N PHE A 139 11.49 3.56 17.77
CA PHE A 139 11.68 2.74 18.95
C PHE A 139 11.37 3.52 20.23
N ALA A 140 11.94 4.72 20.38
CA ALA A 140 11.69 5.59 21.52
C ALA A 140 10.20 5.89 21.72
N TYR A 141 9.46 6.17 20.64
CA TYR A 141 8.00 6.35 20.70
C TYR A 141 7.27 5.08 21.17
N PHE A 142 7.55 3.92 20.59
CA PHE A 142 6.90 2.67 20.97
C PHE A 142 7.15 2.29 22.44
N ARG A 143 8.30 2.70 23.00
CA ARG A 143 8.61 2.54 24.44
C ARG A 143 7.71 3.35 25.37
N THR A 144 7.03 4.38 24.86
CA THR A 144 6.11 5.23 25.66
C THR A 144 4.67 4.75 25.64
N LEU A 145 4.33 3.79 24.77
CA LEU A 145 2.97 3.29 24.65
C LEU A 145 2.53 2.52 25.91
N PRO A 146 1.22 2.45 26.20
CA PRO A 146 0.70 1.50 27.17
C PRO A 146 1.12 0.06 26.82
N ALA A 147 1.69 -0.66 27.78
CA ALA A 147 2.00 -2.08 27.62
C ALA A 147 0.71 -2.89 27.56
N VAL A 148 0.53 -3.69 26.50
CA VAL A 148 -0.60 -4.59 26.36
C VAL A 148 -0.09 -6.02 26.33
N ARG A 149 -0.51 -6.81 27.32
CA ARG A 149 -0.15 -8.24 27.38
C ARG A 149 -1.06 -9.06 26.47
N GLN A 150 -0.66 -9.18 25.22
CA GLN A 150 -1.38 -9.93 24.18
C GLN A 150 -0.38 -10.70 23.32
N ALA A 151 -0.46 -12.03 23.38
CA ALA A 151 0.42 -12.90 22.60
C ALA A 151 0.19 -12.70 21.09
N SER A 152 1.28 -12.59 20.34
CA SER A 152 1.22 -12.55 18.88
C SER A 152 0.76 -13.90 18.33
N ARG A 153 -0.15 -13.89 17.34
CA ARG A 153 -0.58 -15.11 16.65
C ARG A 153 0.50 -15.56 15.67
N ALA A 154 0.73 -16.88 15.61
CA ALA A 154 1.65 -17.45 14.64
C ALA A 154 1.11 -17.29 13.20
N PRO A 155 1.98 -17.13 12.20
CA PRO A 155 1.60 -17.22 10.79
C PRO A 155 0.89 -18.53 10.45
N GLU A 156 -0.10 -18.46 9.59
CA GLU A 156 -0.81 -19.61 9.01
C GLU A 156 -0.48 -19.64 7.52
N LEU A 157 0.74 -20.08 7.21
CA LEU A 157 1.26 -20.15 5.86
C LEU A 157 1.20 -21.57 5.32
N ASP A 158 0.92 -21.68 4.03
CA ASP A 158 0.94 -22.96 3.33
C ASP A 158 2.37 -23.43 3.10
N TRP A 159 2.59 -24.74 3.07
CA TRP A 159 3.87 -25.30 2.66
C TRP A 159 4.16 -24.93 1.18
N PRO A 160 5.39 -24.54 0.80
CA PRO A 160 6.62 -24.51 1.61
C PRO A 160 6.93 -23.14 2.27
N TYR A 161 5.99 -22.19 2.24
CA TYR A 161 6.21 -20.81 2.69
C TYR A 161 6.34 -20.68 4.22
N ASP A 162 5.92 -21.71 4.96
CA ASP A 162 6.12 -21.85 6.41
C ASP A 162 7.59 -22.09 6.81
N GLN A 163 8.46 -22.46 5.86
CA GLN A 163 9.87 -22.77 6.11
C GLN A 163 10.77 -21.53 6.15
N ARG A 164 11.15 -21.06 7.35
CA ARG A 164 12.02 -19.86 7.51
C ARG A 164 13.38 -19.95 6.83
N ALA A 165 13.95 -21.14 6.65
CA ALA A 165 15.24 -21.30 5.97
C ALA A 165 15.20 -20.81 4.51
N LEU A 166 14.05 -20.94 3.84
CA LEU A 166 13.86 -20.46 2.47
C LEU A 166 13.94 -18.94 2.37
N LEU A 167 13.68 -18.22 3.47
CA LEU A 167 13.83 -16.76 3.52
C LEU A 167 15.28 -16.32 3.31
N ALA A 168 16.27 -17.13 3.69
CA ALA A 168 17.67 -16.78 3.44
C ALA A 168 17.95 -16.69 1.93
N GLY A 169 17.50 -17.69 1.16
CA GLY A 169 17.59 -17.68 -0.30
C GLY A 169 16.80 -16.53 -0.93
N TRP A 170 15.57 -16.30 -0.48
CA TRP A 170 14.75 -15.17 -0.95
C TRP A 170 15.46 -13.83 -0.74
N ARG A 171 16.06 -13.63 0.45
CA ARG A 171 16.78 -12.39 0.80
C ARG A 171 18.02 -12.19 -0.06
N ALA A 172 18.81 -13.24 -0.29
CA ALA A 172 19.99 -13.13 -1.15
C ALA A 172 19.63 -12.56 -2.54
N LEU A 173 18.46 -12.94 -3.07
CA LEU A 173 17.99 -12.50 -4.37
C LEU A 173 17.33 -11.11 -4.33
N ASN A 174 16.46 -10.86 -3.34
CA ASN A 174 15.50 -9.73 -3.38
C ASN A 174 15.83 -8.59 -2.41
N PHE A 175 16.71 -8.79 -1.43
CA PHE A 175 17.02 -7.78 -0.44
C PHE A 175 18.32 -7.04 -0.79
N ARG A 176 18.22 -5.70 -0.82
CA ARG A 176 19.36 -4.78 -0.94
C ARG A 176 19.20 -3.77 0.18
N ALA A 177 20.17 -3.76 1.07
CA ALA A 177 20.13 -2.85 2.19
C ALA A 177 20.86 -1.55 1.89
N GLY A 178 20.46 -0.52 2.60
CA GLY A 178 21.13 0.76 2.56
C GLY A 178 20.17 1.90 2.80
N GLU A 179 20.63 2.83 3.63
CA GLU A 179 19.94 4.10 3.86
C GLU A 179 19.86 4.91 2.56
N LEU A 180 18.73 5.57 2.35
CA LEU A 180 18.53 6.40 1.18
C LEU A 180 19.41 7.64 1.25
N GLN A 181 20.40 7.72 0.36
CA GLN A 181 21.26 8.90 0.25
C GLN A 181 20.56 10.01 -0.55
N PRO A 182 20.55 11.26 -0.07
CA PRO A 182 20.02 12.39 -0.83
C PRO A 182 20.63 12.48 -2.23
N ASP A 183 19.80 12.70 -3.25
CA ASP A 183 20.27 13.00 -4.59
C ASP A 183 20.69 14.48 -4.65
N PRO A 184 21.99 14.78 -4.88
CA PRO A 184 22.49 16.16 -4.86
C PRO A 184 21.98 17.00 -6.04
N THR A 185 21.42 16.37 -7.08
CA THR A 185 20.83 17.06 -8.23
C THR A 185 19.38 17.47 -8.00
N GLN A 186 18.77 17.02 -6.90
CA GLN A 186 17.37 17.24 -6.57
C GLN A 186 17.21 18.19 -5.39
N SER A 187 16.06 18.85 -5.31
CA SER A 187 15.77 19.75 -4.20
C SER A 187 15.64 19.01 -2.87
N ILE A 188 15.80 19.73 -1.75
CA ILE A 188 15.57 19.19 -0.40
C ILE A 188 14.15 18.63 -0.28
N GLN A 189 13.16 19.37 -0.81
CA GLN A 189 11.76 18.96 -0.79
C GLN A 189 11.53 17.67 -1.60
N TRP A 190 12.15 17.54 -2.77
CA TRP A 190 12.06 16.31 -3.57
C TRP A 190 12.66 15.11 -2.84
N ASN A 191 13.86 15.29 -2.25
CA ASN A 191 14.51 14.24 -1.46
C ASN A 191 13.67 13.82 -0.25
N ARG A 192 13.00 14.78 0.41
CA ARG A 192 12.06 14.51 1.50
C ARG A 192 10.86 13.68 1.03
N GLY A 193 10.28 14.02 -0.13
CA GLY A 193 9.18 13.27 -0.72
C GLY A 193 9.58 11.84 -1.09
N ARG A 194 10.74 11.68 -1.74
CA ARG A 194 11.31 10.37 -2.05
C ARG A 194 11.52 9.54 -0.79
N TYR A 195 12.08 10.14 0.26
CA TYR A 195 12.27 9.47 1.53
C TYR A 195 10.95 8.95 2.10
N LEU A 196 9.95 9.82 2.23
CA LEU A 196 8.66 9.45 2.80
C LEU A 196 7.95 8.35 1.99
N VAL A 197 8.06 8.36 0.66
CA VAL A 197 7.44 7.34 -0.20
C VAL A 197 8.21 6.03 -0.22
N GLN A 198 9.55 6.05 -0.27
CA GLN A 198 10.35 4.84 -0.43
C GLN A 198 10.76 4.18 0.89
N GLY A 199 10.77 4.92 2.00
CA GLY A 199 11.11 4.43 3.34
C GLY A 199 9.86 4.11 4.16
N PRO A 200 9.40 5.03 5.03
CA PRO A 200 8.27 4.76 5.93
C PRO A 200 6.93 4.55 5.21
N GLY A 201 6.65 5.26 4.11
CA GLY A 201 5.41 5.17 3.34
C GLY A 201 5.36 3.99 2.37
N HIS A 202 5.67 2.79 2.83
CA HIS A 202 5.76 1.56 2.03
C HIS A 202 4.41 1.03 1.52
N CYS A 203 3.28 1.64 1.88
CA CYS A 203 1.93 1.16 1.54
C CYS A 203 1.74 1.00 0.02
N ALA A 204 2.39 1.88 -0.76
CA ALA A 204 2.36 1.83 -2.21
C ALA A 204 3.19 0.69 -2.82
N ALA A 205 4.16 0.13 -2.08
CA ALA A 205 5.04 -0.92 -2.59
C ALA A 205 4.30 -2.23 -2.90
N CYS A 206 3.16 -2.48 -2.24
CA CYS A 206 2.42 -3.74 -2.39
C CYS A 206 1.04 -3.58 -3.05
N HIS A 207 0.39 -2.41 -2.96
CA HIS A 207 -1.03 -2.27 -3.31
C HIS A 207 -1.40 -1.05 -4.15
N ALA A 208 -0.49 -0.11 -4.42
CA ALA A 208 -0.88 1.08 -5.17
C ALA A 208 -0.98 0.78 -6.68
N PRO A 209 -2.01 1.30 -7.37
CA PRO A 209 -1.95 1.43 -8.82
C PRO A 209 -0.74 2.28 -9.22
N PRO A 210 -0.34 2.31 -10.50
CA PRO A 210 0.84 3.07 -10.92
C PRO A 210 0.77 4.55 -10.48
N LEU A 211 1.56 4.93 -9.46
CA LEU A 211 1.61 6.30 -8.91
C LEU A 211 2.54 7.23 -9.73
N ASN A 212 2.64 6.98 -11.03
CA ASN A 212 3.56 7.67 -11.93
C ASN A 212 2.86 8.80 -12.71
N SER A 213 3.62 9.54 -13.52
CA SER A 213 3.11 10.67 -14.29
C SER A 213 2.29 10.30 -15.55
N ASP A 214 1.84 9.04 -15.71
CA ASP A 214 0.97 8.66 -16.82
C ASP A 214 -0.39 9.38 -16.76
N ALA A 215 -0.79 10.00 -17.87
CA ALA A 215 -1.99 10.84 -17.94
C ALA A 215 -3.31 10.06 -17.98
N LEU A 216 -3.29 8.79 -18.38
CA LEU A 216 -4.51 7.98 -18.57
C LEU A 216 -4.82 7.06 -17.39
N ARG A 217 -3.78 6.61 -16.69
CA ARG A 217 -3.83 5.57 -15.66
C ARG A 217 -3.04 5.90 -14.39
N GLY A 218 -2.28 7.00 -14.41
CA GLY A 218 -1.49 7.50 -13.28
C GLY A 218 -1.95 8.88 -12.81
N LEU A 219 -1.01 9.64 -12.27
CA LEU A 219 -1.17 10.99 -11.73
C LEU A 219 -0.81 12.07 -12.75
N GLY A 220 -0.76 11.76 -14.05
CA GLY A 220 -0.32 12.69 -15.09
C GLY A 220 -1.16 13.96 -15.18
N THR A 221 -2.48 13.86 -15.02
CA THR A 221 -3.42 14.99 -15.00
C THR A 221 -3.53 15.71 -13.65
N TRP A 222 -2.96 15.12 -12.60
CA TRP A 222 -3.01 15.67 -11.24
C TRP A 222 -1.93 16.73 -11.05
N SER A 223 -2.20 17.77 -10.26
CA SER A 223 -1.15 18.63 -9.73
C SER A 223 -0.49 17.98 -8.50
N ALA A 224 0.71 18.45 -8.12
CA ALA A 224 1.33 18.04 -6.86
C ALA A 224 0.46 18.45 -5.65
N GLU A 225 -0.29 19.55 -5.78
CA GLU A 225 -1.23 20.04 -4.77
C GLU A 225 -2.47 19.15 -4.64
N ASP A 226 -3.02 18.65 -5.76
CA ASP A 226 -4.13 17.68 -5.73
C ASP A 226 -3.73 16.41 -4.99
N ILE A 227 -2.51 15.93 -5.21
CA ILE A 227 -1.96 14.76 -4.52
C ILE A 227 -1.83 15.05 -3.02
N ALA A 228 -1.23 16.18 -2.64
CA ALA A 228 -1.09 16.58 -1.24
C ALA A 228 -2.46 16.71 -0.55
N THR A 229 -3.44 17.29 -1.24
CA THR A 229 -4.81 17.47 -0.77
C THR A 229 -5.50 16.12 -0.56
N LEU A 230 -5.42 15.20 -1.52
CA LEU A 230 -5.99 13.87 -1.39
C LEU A 230 -5.38 13.12 -0.21
N LEU A 231 -4.05 13.15 -0.06
CA LEU A 231 -3.35 12.45 1.02
C LEU A 231 -3.76 12.98 2.40
N ARG A 232 -3.98 14.29 2.54
CA ARG A 232 -4.34 14.89 3.82
C ARG A 232 -5.84 14.82 4.12
N HIS A 233 -6.68 15.04 3.12
CA HIS A 233 -8.13 15.25 3.32
C HIS A 233 -8.96 14.02 2.94
N GLY A 234 -8.43 13.13 2.09
CA GLY A 234 -9.16 12.02 1.50
C GLY A 234 -9.97 12.38 0.26
N THR A 235 -10.04 13.66 -0.08
CA THR A 235 -10.75 14.20 -1.25
C THR A 235 -9.88 15.25 -1.91
N ALA A 236 -9.85 15.25 -3.23
CA ALA A 236 -9.28 16.31 -4.05
C ALA A 236 -10.22 16.61 -5.23
N ALA A 237 -10.06 17.74 -5.91
CA ALA A 237 -10.88 18.09 -7.06
C ALA A 237 -11.00 16.95 -8.12
N PRO A 238 -9.93 16.20 -8.46
CA PRO A 238 -10.03 15.13 -9.45
C PRO A 238 -10.58 13.79 -8.90
N SER A 239 -10.55 13.54 -7.60
CA SER A 239 -10.95 12.22 -7.07
C SER A 239 -11.09 12.16 -5.54
N VAL A 240 -11.58 11.02 -5.06
CA VAL A 240 -11.75 10.69 -3.65
C VAL A 240 -11.04 9.37 -3.32
N ALA A 241 -10.38 9.31 -2.16
CA ALA A 241 -9.78 8.09 -1.65
C ALA A 241 -10.88 7.12 -1.19
N THR A 242 -10.83 5.87 -1.66
CA THR A 242 -11.81 4.84 -1.37
C THR A 242 -11.13 3.50 -1.11
N GLY A 243 -11.84 2.55 -0.51
CA GLY A 243 -11.30 1.22 -0.19
C GLY A 243 -10.03 1.30 0.66
N PRO A 244 -8.99 0.50 0.36
CA PRO A 244 -7.73 0.50 1.12
C PRO A 244 -7.05 1.87 1.24
N MET A 245 -7.18 2.74 0.23
CA MET A 245 -6.59 4.08 0.29
C MET A 245 -7.34 4.97 1.29
N ALA A 246 -8.66 4.80 1.48
CA ALA A 246 -9.39 5.52 2.51
C ALA A 246 -8.90 5.15 3.92
N GLU A 247 -8.57 3.89 4.15
CA GLU A 247 -7.98 3.43 5.42
C GLU A 247 -6.57 3.99 5.62
N VAL A 248 -5.76 4.10 4.55
CA VAL A 248 -4.43 4.75 4.61
C VAL A 248 -4.57 6.23 4.95
N VAL A 249 -5.50 6.95 4.32
CA VAL A 249 -5.74 8.36 4.66
C VAL A 249 -6.15 8.50 6.11
N ARG A 250 -7.12 7.69 6.55
CA ARG A 250 -7.66 7.75 7.91
C ARG A 250 -6.63 7.36 8.98
N GLY A 251 -5.85 6.31 8.75
CA GLY A 251 -4.90 5.79 9.73
C GLY A 251 -3.53 6.48 9.71
N SER A 252 -3.20 7.17 8.61
CA SER A 252 -1.83 7.63 8.35
C SER A 252 -1.75 8.99 7.68
N THR A 253 -2.07 9.11 6.38
CA THR A 253 -1.59 10.26 5.59
C THR A 253 -2.30 11.58 5.94
N GLN A 254 -3.46 11.54 6.60
CA GLN A 254 -4.09 12.75 7.16
C GLN A 254 -3.23 13.45 8.21
N HIS A 255 -2.26 12.74 8.81
CA HIS A 255 -1.34 13.28 9.81
C HIS A 255 -0.06 13.86 9.22
N LEU A 256 0.13 13.80 7.89
CA LEU A 256 1.25 14.45 7.22
C LEU A 256 1.23 15.96 7.50
N THR A 257 2.41 16.54 7.73
CA THR A 257 2.55 17.99 7.66
C THR A 257 2.27 18.45 6.23
N GLU A 258 1.90 19.71 6.07
CA GLU A 258 1.65 20.28 4.74
C GLU A 258 2.89 20.19 3.84
N SER A 259 4.07 20.49 4.39
CA SER A 259 5.33 20.40 3.65
C SER A 259 5.64 18.98 3.19
N ASP A 260 5.35 17.98 4.01
CA ASP A 260 5.61 16.57 3.70
C ASP A 260 4.61 16.04 2.67
N ALA A 261 3.34 16.44 2.75
CA ALA A 261 2.34 16.10 1.74
C ALA A 261 2.69 16.71 0.37
N GLN A 262 3.14 17.97 0.34
CA GLN A 262 3.62 18.63 -0.87
C GLN A 262 4.89 17.97 -1.41
N ALA A 263 5.83 17.59 -0.53
CA ALA A 263 7.04 16.87 -0.91
C ALA A 263 6.73 15.53 -1.59
N ILE A 264 5.79 14.76 -1.03
CA ILE A 264 5.31 13.52 -1.64
C ILE A 264 4.69 13.81 -3.01
N GLY A 265 3.81 14.82 -3.12
CA GLY A 265 3.19 15.21 -4.39
C GLY A 265 4.23 15.57 -5.46
N LEU A 266 5.23 16.37 -5.10
CA LEU A 266 6.34 16.76 -5.97
C LEU A 266 7.13 15.54 -6.46
N TYR A 267 7.47 14.63 -5.54
CA TYR A 267 8.23 13.43 -5.87
C TYR A 267 7.46 12.50 -6.81
N LEU A 268 6.19 12.19 -6.49
CA LEU A 268 5.35 11.31 -7.31
C LEU A 268 5.15 11.86 -8.72
N LYS A 269 5.00 13.18 -8.87
CA LYS A 269 4.89 13.82 -10.20
C LYS A 269 6.16 13.72 -11.04
N SER A 270 7.34 13.59 -10.43
CA SER A 270 8.59 13.43 -11.16
C SER A 270 8.82 12.01 -11.69
N LEU A 271 8.04 11.02 -11.24
CA LEU A 271 8.26 9.63 -11.62
C LEU A 271 7.90 9.41 -13.10
N PRO A 272 8.75 8.69 -13.86
CA PRO A 272 8.49 8.43 -15.27
C PRO A 272 7.23 7.56 -15.43
N PRO A 273 6.46 7.72 -16.51
CA PRO A 273 5.33 6.84 -16.81
C PRO A 273 5.83 5.40 -16.97
N ALA A 274 5.15 4.43 -16.36
CA ALA A 274 5.45 3.02 -16.58
C ALA A 274 4.99 2.60 -17.97
N VAL A 275 5.77 1.72 -18.63
CA VAL A 275 5.41 1.12 -19.93
C VAL A 275 4.05 0.41 -19.79
N THR A 276 3.05 0.90 -20.51
CA THR A 276 1.68 0.42 -20.41
C THR A 276 1.42 -0.73 -21.37
N LEU A 277 0.90 -1.86 -20.84
CA LEU A 277 0.25 -2.88 -21.67
C LEU A 277 -1.04 -2.28 -22.27
N PRO A 278 -1.40 -2.60 -23.53
CA PRO A 278 -2.65 -2.13 -24.13
C PRO A 278 -3.84 -2.65 -23.31
N ALA A 279 -4.79 -1.76 -22.98
CA ALA A 279 -6.04 -2.19 -22.36
C ALA A 279 -6.87 -2.96 -23.39
N SER A 280 -7.58 -4.00 -22.94
CA SER A 280 -8.55 -4.71 -23.77
C SER A 280 -9.65 -3.74 -24.21
N LYS A 281 -9.74 -3.48 -25.52
CA LYS A 281 -10.72 -2.58 -26.14
C LYS A 281 -11.96 -3.37 -26.57
N LEU A 282 -12.76 -3.85 -25.61
CA LEU A 282 -14.14 -4.20 -25.96
C LEU A 282 -14.89 -2.90 -26.26
N ALA A 283 -15.25 -2.69 -27.52
CA ALA A 283 -16.04 -1.53 -27.92
C ALA A 283 -17.47 -1.65 -27.36
N PRO A 284 -18.03 -0.59 -26.76
CA PRO A 284 -19.37 -0.63 -26.21
C PRO A 284 -20.43 -0.69 -27.33
N ALA A 285 -21.38 -1.62 -27.21
CA ALA A 285 -22.50 -1.69 -28.15
C ALA A 285 -23.45 -0.48 -27.98
N PRO A 286 -24.00 0.10 -29.05
CA PRO A 286 -24.87 1.28 -28.96
C PRO A 286 -26.11 1.09 -28.07
N ALA A 287 -26.67 -0.12 -28.01
CA ALA A 287 -27.80 -0.43 -27.13
C ALA A 287 -27.41 -0.35 -25.64
N VAL A 288 -26.21 -0.84 -25.28
CA VAL A 288 -25.67 -0.79 -23.92
C VAL A 288 -25.43 0.67 -23.50
N LEU A 289 -24.88 1.50 -24.40
CA LEU A 289 -24.68 2.93 -24.13
C LEU A 289 -26.00 3.66 -23.85
N ARG A 290 -27.05 3.43 -24.66
CA ARG A 290 -28.37 4.06 -24.42
C ARG A 290 -29.01 3.61 -23.11
N GLN A 291 -28.88 2.33 -22.75
CA GLN A 291 -29.36 1.84 -21.45
C GLN A 291 -28.59 2.47 -20.31
N GLY A 292 -27.25 2.51 -20.41
CA GLY A 292 -26.39 3.10 -19.41
C GLY A 292 -26.63 4.59 -19.21
N GLU A 293 -26.85 5.35 -20.29
CA GLU A 293 -27.21 6.77 -20.25
C GLU A 293 -28.51 6.99 -19.48
N ARG A 294 -29.55 6.22 -19.81
CA ARG A 294 -30.85 6.31 -19.11
C ARG A 294 -30.70 6.05 -17.62
N LEU A 295 -29.94 5.02 -17.24
CA LEU A 295 -29.67 4.69 -15.84
C LEU A 295 -28.88 5.81 -15.15
N TYR A 296 -27.87 6.35 -15.82
CA TYR A 296 -27.04 7.44 -15.31
C TYR A 296 -27.86 8.70 -15.01
N VAL A 297 -28.69 9.14 -15.96
CA VAL A 297 -29.56 10.31 -15.78
C VAL A 297 -30.53 10.12 -14.62
N GLN A 298 -31.08 8.90 -14.46
CA GLN A 298 -32.05 8.59 -13.41
C GLN A 298 -31.44 8.52 -12.01
N GLN A 299 -30.21 8.00 -11.89
CA GLN A 299 -29.68 7.55 -10.59
C GLN A 299 -28.38 8.26 -10.17
N CYS A 300 -27.65 8.86 -11.10
CA CYS A 300 -26.29 9.36 -10.86
C CYS A 300 -26.15 10.87 -11.10
N ALA A 301 -26.86 11.41 -12.10
CA ALA A 301 -26.67 12.77 -12.58
C ALA A 301 -27.01 13.86 -11.53
N SER A 302 -27.90 13.59 -10.58
CA SER A 302 -28.23 14.53 -9.49
C SER A 302 -27.02 14.89 -8.62
N CYS A 303 -26.02 14.01 -8.56
CA CYS A 303 -24.79 14.21 -7.79
C CYS A 303 -23.57 14.44 -8.70
N HIS A 304 -23.47 13.70 -9.81
CA HIS A 304 -22.31 13.75 -10.70
C HIS A 304 -22.46 14.73 -11.89
N GLN A 305 -23.62 15.37 -12.02
CA GLN A 305 -24.03 16.23 -13.13
C GLN A 305 -24.15 15.49 -14.48
N ASP A 306 -24.94 16.03 -15.41
CA ASP A 306 -25.10 15.45 -16.76
C ASP A 306 -23.79 15.42 -17.56
N ASN A 307 -22.85 16.31 -17.23
CA ASN A 307 -21.53 16.41 -17.85
C ASN A 307 -20.45 15.60 -17.10
N GLY A 308 -20.82 14.84 -16.08
CA GLY A 308 -19.90 14.01 -15.29
C GLY A 308 -18.83 14.79 -14.53
N ARG A 309 -18.98 16.11 -14.32
CA ARG A 309 -17.96 16.94 -13.64
C ARG A 309 -18.03 16.84 -12.11
N GLY A 310 -19.04 16.18 -11.54
CA GLY A 310 -19.22 16.15 -10.10
C GLY A 310 -19.51 17.55 -9.55
N HIS A 311 -19.39 17.76 -8.24
CA HIS A 311 -19.56 19.09 -7.65
C HIS A 311 -18.56 19.32 -6.52
N GLY A 312 -17.47 20.02 -6.85
CA GLY A 312 -16.37 20.32 -5.93
C GLY A 312 -15.72 19.05 -5.38
N GLN A 313 -15.45 19.03 -4.08
CA GLN A 313 -14.90 17.86 -3.37
C GLN A 313 -15.97 16.91 -2.82
N ALA A 314 -17.26 17.29 -2.91
CA ALA A 314 -18.37 16.51 -2.37
C ALA A 314 -18.68 15.29 -3.23
N TRP A 315 -18.74 15.48 -4.55
CA TRP A 315 -18.94 14.40 -5.52
C TRP A 315 -17.87 14.50 -6.59
N PRO A 316 -17.01 13.47 -6.75
CA PRO A 316 -15.87 13.52 -7.65
C PRO A 316 -16.33 13.61 -9.11
N ALA A 317 -15.47 14.21 -9.94
CA ALA A 317 -15.62 14.17 -11.39
C ALA A 317 -15.49 12.71 -11.89
N LEU A 318 -16.38 12.29 -12.77
CA LEU A 318 -16.31 11.05 -13.53
C LEU A 318 -15.65 11.26 -14.89
N ALA A 319 -15.76 12.48 -15.44
CA ALA A 319 -15.10 12.88 -16.67
C ALA A 319 -13.57 12.90 -16.50
N MET A 320 -12.86 12.21 -17.38
CA MET A 320 -11.39 12.11 -17.41
C MET A 320 -10.76 11.64 -16.08
N ASN A 321 -11.53 10.93 -15.24
CA ASN A 321 -11.05 10.43 -13.97
C ASN A 321 -10.24 9.15 -14.17
N SER A 322 -8.99 9.14 -13.71
CA SER A 322 -8.07 8.00 -13.88
C SER A 322 -8.56 6.70 -13.21
N SER A 323 -9.38 6.80 -12.17
CA SER A 323 -10.02 5.64 -11.52
C SER A 323 -11.15 5.07 -12.38
N VAL A 324 -11.83 5.92 -13.15
CA VAL A 324 -12.86 5.52 -14.13
C VAL A 324 -12.21 4.94 -15.38
N THR A 325 -11.10 5.51 -15.86
CA THR A 325 -10.42 5.08 -17.10
C THR A 325 -9.35 4.01 -16.89
N ALA A 326 -9.22 3.49 -15.66
CA ALA A 326 -8.30 2.41 -15.33
C ALA A 326 -8.53 1.18 -16.22
N ALA A 327 -7.43 0.45 -16.48
CA ALA A 327 -7.44 -0.74 -17.33
C ALA A 327 -8.39 -1.83 -16.79
N SER A 328 -8.41 -2.03 -15.47
CA SER A 328 -9.43 -2.83 -14.78
C SER A 328 -10.62 -1.96 -14.41
N ALA A 329 -11.83 -2.43 -14.68
CA ALA A 329 -13.07 -1.78 -14.26
C ALA A 329 -13.49 -2.16 -12.83
N LEU A 330 -12.76 -3.04 -12.14
CA LEU A 330 -13.16 -3.63 -10.86
C LEU A 330 -13.50 -2.56 -9.80
N ASN A 331 -12.67 -1.53 -9.66
CA ASN A 331 -12.89 -0.47 -8.66
C ASN A 331 -14.15 0.36 -8.95
N VAL A 332 -14.42 0.70 -10.21
CA VAL A 332 -15.63 1.46 -10.57
C VAL A 332 -16.88 0.58 -10.45
N ILE A 333 -16.78 -0.72 -10.73
CA ILE A 333 -17.87 -1.67 -10.49
C ILE A 333 -18.20 -1.74 -9.00
N HIS A 334 -17.22 -1.93 -8.12
CA HIS A 334 -17.44 -1.93 -6.67
C HIS A 334 -17.99 -0.61 -6.16
N MET A 335 -17.54 0.53 -6.70
CA MET A 335 -18.08 1.83 -6.30
C MET A 335 -19.59 1.94 -6.59
N VAL A 336 -20.05 1.44 -7.74
CA VAL A 336 -21.49 1.45 -8.07
C VAL A 336 -22.26 0.38 -7.27
N LEU A 337 -21.71 -0.82 -7.11
CA LEU A 337 -22.35 -1.91 -6.37
C LEU A 337 -22.51 -1.57 -4.89
N ASP A 338 -21.42 -1.14 -4.26
CA ASP A 338 -21.28 -1.08 -2.81
C ASP A 338 -21.44 0.34 -2.27
N GLY A 339 -21.36 1.36 -3.13
CA GLY A 339 -21.32 2.75 -2.72
C GLY A 339 -20.13 3.02 -1.77
N GLY A 340 -20.28 4.03 -0.92
CA GLY A 340 -19.32 4.27 0.15
C GLY A 340 -19.15 5.74 0.49
N PHE A 341 -18.17 6.01 1.34
CA PHE A 341 -17.84 7.35 1.82
C PHE A 341 -16.34 7.59 1.62
N ALA A 342 -15.98 8.85 1.37
CA ALA A 342 -14.62 9.30 1.60
C ALA A 342 -14.21 9.03 3.06
N PRO A 343 -12.91 8.91 3.38
CA PRO A 343 -12.49 8.78 4.77
C PRO A 343 -12.83 10.06 5.53
N ALA A 344 -13.36 9.90 6.75
CA ALA A 344 -13.52 11.01 7.67
C ALA A 344 -12.14 11.48 8.15
N THR A 345 -11.82 12.74 7.89
CA THR A 345 -10.57 13.39 8.29
C THR A 345 -10.87 14.69 9.05
N SER A 346 -9.85 15.31 9.64
CA SER A 346 -10.01 16.64 10.24
C SER A 346 -10.49 17.70 9.23
N ALA A 347 -10.07 17.58 7.98
CA ALA A 347 -10.45 18.48 6.88
C ALA A 347 -11.76 18.06 6.18
N ASN A 348 -12.23 16.82 6.36
CA ASN A 348 -13.48 16.31 5.84
C ASN A 348 -14.21 15.46 6.90
N PRO A 349 -14.74 16.06 7.98
CA PRO A 349 -15.28 15.33 9.12
C PRO A 349 -16.63 14.66 8.83
N ARG A 350 -17.33 15.09 7.77
CA ARG A 350 -18.65 14.59 7.36
C ARG A 350 -18.68 14.36 5.85
N PRO A 351 -18.02 13.31 5.35
CA PRO A 351 -17.91 13.05 3.92
C PRO A 351 -19.27 12.72 3.31
N HIS A 352 -19.50 13.20 2.09
CA HIS A 352 -20.66 12.79 1.30
C HIS A 352 -20.52 11.32 0.87
N GLY A 353 -21.65 10.61 0.86
CA GLY A 353 -21.71 9.20 0.49
C GLY A 353 -22.27 9.00 -0.90
N MET A 354 -21.83 7.92 -1.55
CA MET A 354 -22.46 7.34 -2.73
C MET A 354 -23.37 6.18 -2.28
N PRO A 355 -24.66 6.15 -2.70
CA PRO A 355 -25.56 5.05 -2.38
C PRO A 355 -25.09 3.72 -2.99
N PRO A 356 -25.33 2.57 -2.32
CA PRO A 356 -25.10 1.25 -2.92
C PRO A 356 -26.22 0.91 -3.90
N PHE A 357 -25.89 0.71 -5.18
CA PHE A 357 -26.88 0.33 -6.21
C PHE A 357 -26.96 -1.18 -6.42
N GLY A 358 -26.04 -1.97 -5.87
CA GLY A 358 -26.01 -3.43 -5.99
C GLY A 358 -27.32 -4.13 -5.61
N PRO A 359 -28.08 -3.69 -4.57
CA PRO A 359 -29.38 -4.25 -4.24
C PRO A 359 -30.52 -3.91 -5.21
N PHE A 360 -30.37 -2.86 -6.03
CA PHE A 360 -31.45 -2.29 -6.85
C PHE A 360 -31.23 -2.42 -8.37
N MET A 361 -30.01 -2.77 -8.79
CA MET A 361 -29.63 -2.97 -10.19
C MET A 361 -29.09 -4.38 -10.38
N ASP A 362 -29.46 -5.02 -11.48
CA ASP A 362 -28.90 -6.32 -11.86
C ASP A 362 -27.50 -6.19 -12.51
N ASP A 363 -26.88 -7.31 -12.87
CA ASP A 363 -25.55 -7.31 -13.47
C ASP A 363 -25.51 -6.61 -14.84
N ASN A 364 -26.62 -6.59 -15.59
CA ASN A 364 -26.71 -5.93 -16.89
C ASN A 364 -26.81 -4.42 -16.74
N ASP A 365 -27.62 -3.95 -15.80
CA ASP A 365 -27.81 -2.53 -15.51
C ASP A 365 -26.51 -1.90 -15.00
N ILE A 366 -25.82 -2.57 -14.07
CA ILE A 366 -24.50 -2.12 -13.58
C ILE A 366 -23.48 -2.11 -14.72
N ALA A 367 -23.41 -3.17 -15.52
CA ALA A 367 -22.50 -3.22 -16.66
C ALA A 367 -22.78 -2.10 -17.67
N ALA A 368 -24.06 -1.80 -17.94
CA ALA A 368 -24.48 -0.75 -18.86
C ALA A 368 -24.11 0.65 -18.34
N VAL A 369 -24.46 0.99 -17.09
CA VAL A 369 -24.17 2.32 -16.51
C VAL A 369 -22.67 2.56 -16.38
N VAL A 370 -21.90 1.56 -15.94
CA VAL A 370 -20.44 1.66 -15.84
C VAL A 370 -19.81 1.80 -17.23
N THR A 371 -20.31 1.06 -18.23
CA THR A 371 -19.86 1.20 -19.62
C THR A 371 -20.10 2.61 -20.16
N TYR A 372 -21.28 3.18 -19.91
CA TYR A 372 -21.61 4.54 -20.31
C TYR A 372 -20.66 5.56 -19.65
N ILE A 373 -20.46 5.48 -18.33
CA ILE A 373 -19.54 6.35 -17.58
C ILE A 373 -18.12 6.27 -18.16
N ARG A 374 -17.63 5.05 -18.45
CA ARG A 374 -16.29 4.79 -19.01
C ARG A 374 -16.10 5.21 -20.47
N SER A 375 -17.18 5.56 -21.15
CA SER A 375 -17.19 5.96 -22.58
C SER A 375 -17.66 7.40 -22.80
N SER A 376 -17.96 8.14 -21.73
CA SER A 376 -18.54 9.48 -21.78
C SER A 376 -17.54 10.56 -21.35
N TRP A 377 -17.80 11.81 -21.75
CA TRP A 377 -17.05 13.01 -21.30
C TRP A 377 -15.53 12.94 -21.50
N GLY A 378 -15.09 12.34 -22.60
CA GLY A 378 -13.67 12.16 -22.94
C GLY A 378 -13.06 10.85 -22.43
N ASN A 379 -13.80 10.07 -21.63
CA ASN A 379 -13.37 8.74 -21.22
C ASN A 379 -13.32 7.80 -22.41
N ASN A 380 -12.24 7.02 -22.51
CA ASN A 380 -12.03 6.04 -23.57
C ASN A 380 -11.49 4.74 -22.97
N ALA A 381 -12.31 4.13 -22.12
CA ALA A 381 -11.98 2.86 -21.47
C ALA A 381 -12.92 1.75 -21.95
N GLY A 382 -12.45 0.49 -21.89
CA GLY A 382 -13.19 -0.66 -22.40
C GLY A 382 -14.55 -0.85 -21.72
N ALA A 383 -15.52 -1.39 -22.48
CA ALA A 383 -16.83 -1.76 -21.96
C ALA A 383 -16.74 -2.81 -20.85
N VAL A 384 -17.73 -2.79 -19.96
CA VAL A 384 -17.89 -3.74 -18.85
C VAL A 384 -18.93 -4.78 -19.20
N THR A 385 -18.65 -6.04 -18.91
CA THR A 385 -19.56 -7.16 -19.12
C THR A 385 -20.34 -7.52 -17.85
N PRO A 386 -21.56 -8.09 -17.97
CA PRO A 386 -22.29 -8.61 -16.82
C PRO A 386 -21.52 -9.68 -16.03
N LEU A 387 -20.66 -10.46 -16.70
CA LEU A 387 -19.82 -11.46 -16.05
C LEU A 387 -18.77 -10.82 -15.13
N GLU A 388 -18.17 -9.69 -15.53
CA GLU A 388 -17.26 -8.94 -14.65
C GLU A 388 -17.99 -8.43 -13.41
N VAL A 389 -19.22 -7.92 -13.56
CA VAL A 389 -20.05 -7.48 -12.42
C VAL A 389 -20.37 -8.66 -11.51
N LYS A 390 -20.79 -9.78 -12.07
CA LYS A 390 -21.10 -11.00 -11.32
C LYS A 390 -19.90 -11.49 -10.51
N ARG A 391 -18.69 -11.43 -11.08
CA ARG A 391 -17.45 -11.76 -10.37
C ARG A 391 -17.16 -10.77 -9.25
N ALA A 392 -17.31 -9.47 -9.49
CA ALA A 392 -17.12 -8.44 -8.47
C ALA A 392 -18.08 -8.63 -7.27
N ARG A 393 -19.33 -9.06 -7.50
CA ARG A 393 -20.27 -9.38 -6.41
C ARG A 393 -19.85 -10.56 -5.54
N GLN A 394 -19.04 -11.47 -6.09
CA GLN A 394 -18.53 -12.65 -5.38
C GLN A 394 -17.20 -12.38 -4.67
N ASP A 395 -16.54 -11.28 -5.01
CA ASP A 395 -15.27 -10.86 -4.41
C ASP A 395 -15.56 -10.03 -3.14
N PRO A 396 -15.17 -10.48 -1.94
CA PRO A 396 -15.30 -9.65 -0.74
C PRO A 396 -14.49 -8.37 -0.90
N ARG A 397 -15.00 -7.24 -0.37
CA ARG A 397 -14.19 -6.01 -0.28
C ARG A 397 -12.84 -6.33 0.41
N PRO A 398 -11.69 -5.91 -0.15
CA PRO A 398 -10.42 -5.97 0.56
C PRO A 398 -10.41 -5.10 1.82
#